data_AF-A0A2V8MXN5-F1
#
_entry.id   AF-A0A2V8MXN5-F1
#
_cell.length_a   1.000
_cell.length_b   1.000
_cell.length_c   1.000
_cell.angle_alpha   90.00
_cell.angle_beta   90.00
_cell.angle_gamma   90.00
#
_symmetry.space_group_name_H-M   'P 1'
#
loop_
_entity.id
_entity.type
_entity.pdbx_description
1 polymer ?
#
loop_
_entity_poly.entity_id
_entity_poly.type
_entity_poly.pdbx_seq_one_letter_code
_entity_poly.pdbx_strand_id
1 'polypeptide(L)'
;MLTCTQQVDSKIFAYMKHIRPRRALIVDEQKGVVATFPLFVHDGTRRGAPADAPPGMIQNLVTMETFGIRDGLIHEVEVFPFVTVPYGWGNGWTMGSGR
;
A
#
# COMPACT_ATOMS: atom_id res chain seq x y z
N MET A 1 -16.79 -2.97 -10.64
CA MET A 1 -15.67 -2.95 -9.67
C MET A 1 -15.77 -4.21 -8.81
N LEU A 2 -14.65 -4.76 -8.37
CA LEU A 2 -14.62 -5.93 -7.48
C LEU A 2 -14.86 -5.49 -6.02
N THR A 3 -15.60 -6.29 -5.24
CA THR A 3 -15.69 -6.09 -3.79
C THR A 3 -14.34 -6.36 -3.11
N CYS A 4 -14.12 -5.91 -1.87
CA CYS A 4 -12.89 -6.20 -1.12
C CYS A 4 -12.59 -7.71 -1.05
N THR A 5 -13.61 -8.53 -0.75
CA THR A 5 -13.47 -10.00 -0.70
C THR A 5 -13.01 -10.55 -2.05
N GLN A 6 -13.64 -10.14 -3.15
CA GLN A 6 -13.26 -10.59 -4.49
C GLN A 6 -11.82 -10.18 -4.86
N GLN A 7 -11.37 -9.00 -4.45
CA GLN A 7 -9.98 -8.56 -4.66
C GLN A 7 -8.99 -9.43 -3.87
N VAL A 8 -9.28 -9.73 -2.61
CA VAL A 8 -8.43 -10.60 -1.78
C VAL A 8 -8.40 -12.03 -2.33
N ASP A 9 -9.54 -12.58 -2.72
CA ASP A 9 -9.67 -13.95 -3.23
C ASP A 9 -8.97 -14.12 -4.58
N SER A 10 -9.07 -13.12 -5.46
CA SER A 10 -8.36 -13.11 -6.75
C SER A 10 -6.84 -13.04 -6.61
N LYS A 11 -6.31 -12.83 -5.39
CA LYS A 11 -4.88 -12.66 -5.12
C LYS A 11 -4.27 -11.49 -5.88
N ILE A 12 -5.08 -10.47 -6.22
CA ILE A 12 -4.60 -9.32 -6.99
C ILE A 12 -3.40 -8.65 -6.30
N PHE A 13 -3.35 -8.62 -4.97
CA PHE A 13 -2.25 -8.02 -4.20
C PHE A 13 -1.10 -8.96 -3.84
N ALA A 14 -1.10 -10.22 -4.32
CA ALA A 14 -0.11 -11.21 -3.91
C ALA A 14 1.33 -10.89 -4.37
N TYR A 15 1.52 -9.90 -5.24
CA TYR A 15 2.84 -9.40 -5.63
C TYR A 15 3.40 -8.36 -4.65
N MET A 16 2.67 -7.97 -3.59
CA MET A 16 3.22 -7.20 -2.47
C MET A 16 4.10 -8.09 -1.61
N LYS A 17 5.39 -7.75 -1.48
CA LYS A 17 6.32 -8.44 -0.59
C LYS A 17 6.24 -7.92 0.83
N HIS A 18 6.21 -6.60 0.99
CA HIS A 18 6.13 -5.93 2.29
C HIS A 18 5.34 -4.64 2.20
N ILE A 19 4.65 -4.31 3.29
CA ILE A 19 4.13 -2.97 3.54
C ILE A 19 4.93 -2.42 4.73
N ARG A 20 5.81 -1.46 4.46
CA ARG A 20 6.69 -0.83 5.47
C ARG A 20 5.89 0.25 6.22
N PRO A 21 6.25 0.56 7.47
CA PRO A 21 5.29 0.90 8.51
C PRO A 21 4.42 2.11 8.17
N ARG A 22 3.14 1.97 8.52
CA ARG A 22 2.12 3.01 8.42
C ARG A 22 2.40 4.08 9.46
N ARG A 23 2.63 5.30 9.01
CA ARG A 23 2.69 6.48 9.88
C ARG A 23 1.46 7.33 9.59
N ALA A 24 0.63 7.57 10.61
CA ALA A 24 -0.46 8.53 10.53
C ALA A 24 0.13 9.93 10.52
N LEU A 25 0.01 10.62 9.38
CA LEU A 25 0.52 11.97 9.21
C LEU A 25 -0.60 13.00 9.24
N ILE A 26 -1.81 12.60 8.89
CA ILE A 26 -3.00 13.46 8.86
C ILE A 26 -4.05 12.81 9.74
N VAL A 27 -4.48 13.53 10.76
CA VAL A 27 -5.56 13.13 11.68
C VAL A 27 -6.54 14.28 11.73
N ASP A 28 -7.74 14.07 11.18
CA ASP A 28 -8.86 15.00 11.25
C ASP A 28 -9.91 14.39 12.19
N GLU A 29 -9.83 14.76 13.47
CA GLU A 29 -10.74 14.26 14.50
C GLU A 29 -12.18 14.72 14.27
N GLN A 30 -12.38 15.91 13.69
CA GLN A 30 -13.71 16.47 13.43
C GLN A 30 -14.46 15.65 12.36
N LYS A 31 -13.74 15.18 11.34
CA LYS A 31 -14.29 14.33 10.27
C LYS A 31 -14.17 12.84 10.58
N GLY A 32 -13.42 12.46 11.60
CA GLY A 32 -13.11 11.06 11.90
C GLY A 32 -12.30 10.41 10.77
N VAL A 33 -11.31 11.10 10.21
CA VAL A 33 -10.52 10.59 9.09
C VAL A 33 -9.03 10.60 9.44
N VAL A 34 -8.34 9.50 9.13
CA VAL A 34 -6.88 9.39 9.25
C VAL A 34 -6.29 9.04 7.90
N ALA A 35 -5.23 9.73 7.49
CA ALA A 35 -4.44 9.35 6.32
C ALA A 35 -3.01 8.97 6.71
N THR A 36 -2.52 7.90 6.09
CA THR A 36 -1.19 7.34 6.31
C THR A 36 -0.48 7.15 4.97
N PHE A 37 0.86 7.14 5.01
CA PHE A 37 1.70 7.02 3.82
C PHE A 37 2.68 5.84 3.93
N PRO A 38 2.21 4.60 3.82
CA PRO A 38 3.08 3.44 3.84
C PRO A 38 3.79 3.23 2.50
N LEU A 39 4.93 2.54 2.57
CA LEU A 39 5.69 2.10 1.41
C LEU A 39 5.34 0.64 1.09
N PHE A 40 4.69 0.45 -0.06
CA PHE A 40 4.39 -0.86 -0.63
C PHE A 40 5.59 -1.31 -1.44
N VAL A 41 6.14 -2.48 -1.12
CA VAL A 41 7.33 -3.04 -1.75
C VAL A 41 6.89 -4.21 -2.61
N HIS A 42 7.03 -4.07 -3.94
CA HIS A 42 6.74 -5.18 -4.86
C HIS A 42 7.76 -6.31 -4.71
N ASP A 43 7.32 -7.54 -4.96
CA ASP A 43 8.22 -8.68 -5.07
C ASP A 43 8.97 -8.66 -6.41
N GLY A 44 10.15 -8.03 -6.41
CA GLY A 44 11.04 -8.00 -7.57
C GLY A 44 11.66 -9.36 -7.94
N THR A 45 11.37 -10.42 -7.19
CA THR A 45 11.86 -11.79 -7.47
C THR A 45 10.77 -12.74 -7.94
N ARG A 46 9.51 -12.29 -8.05
CA ARG A 46 8.40 -13.12 -8.46
C ARG A 46 8.60 -13.63 -9.89
N ARG A 47 8.74 -14.95 -10.03
CA ARG A 47 8.78 -15.69 -11.30
C ARG A 47 7.37 -16.21 -11.63
N GLY A 48 7.02 -16.33 -12.91
CA GLY A 48 5.77 -16.97 -13.32
C GLY A 48 4.51 -16.09 -13.22
N ALA A 49 4.64 -14.78 -13.42
CA ALA A 49 3.47 -13.95 -13.69
C ALA A 49 2.81 -14.43 -15.01
N PRO A 50 1.46 -14.48 -15.09
CA PRO A 50 0.74 -14.70 -16.35
C PRO A 50 1.24 -13.76 -17.46
N ALA A 51 1.19 -14.18 -18.72
CA ALA A 51 1.69 -13.39 -19.85
C ALA A 51 0.92 -12.07 -20.04
N ASP A 52 -0.33 -12.01 -19.57
CA ASP A 52 -1.22 -10.86 -19.54
C ASP A 52 -1.17 -10.09 -18.22
N ALA A 53 -0.34 -10.53 -17.26
CA ALA A 53 -0.13 -9.76 -16.05
C ALA A 53 0.47 -8.40 -16.43
N PRO A 54 0.01 -7.30 -15.80
CA PRO A 54 0.66 -6.01 -15.96
C PRO A 54 2.16 -6.20 -15.75
N PRO A 55 3.03 -5.62 -16.61
CA PRO A 55 4.46 -5.77 -16.46
C PRO A 55 4.80 -5.48 -15.00
N GLY A 56 5.35 -6.49 -14.32
CA GLY A 56 5.62 -6.41 -12.90
C GLY A 56 6.61 -5.28 -12.68
N MET A 57 6.10 -4.10 -12.37
CA MET A 57 6.97 -2.96 -12.16
C MET A 57 7.70 -3.24 -10.86
N ILE A 58 8.99 -3.56 -10.97
CA ILE A 58 9.86 -3.73 -9.82
C ILE A 58 10.07 -2.33 -9.25
N GLN A 59 9.18 -1.96 -8.33
CA GLN A 59 9.05 -0.61 -7.82
C GLN A 59 8.68 -0.66 -6.35
N ASN A 60 9.02 0.42 -5.67
CA ASN A 60 8.40 0.74 -4.40
C ASN A 60 7.31 1.77 -4.69
N LEU A 61 6.19 1.67 -3.99
CA LEU A 61 5.06 2.57 -4.16
C LEU A 61 4.73 3.19 -2.82
N VAL A 62 4.88 4.50 -2.70
CA VAL A 62 4.24 5.24 -1.63
C VAL A 62 2.76 5.28 -1.97
N THR A 63 1.95 4.73 -1.08
CA THR A 63 0.49 4.78 -1.19
C THR A 63 -0.05 5.75 -0.17
N MET A 64 -1.22 6.30 -0.44
CA MET A 64 -2.01 6.95 0.60
C MET A 64 -3.11 5.97 1.00
N GLU A 65 -3.11 5.58 2.28
CA GLU A 65 -4.22 4.83 2.88
C GLU A 65 -5.02 5.80 3.74
N THR A 66 -6.31 5.91 3.47
CA THR A 66 -7.27 6.72 4.22
C THR A 66 -8.23 5.80 4.97
N PHE A 67 -8.46 6.11 6.25
CA PHE A 67 -9.32 5.35 7.15
C PHE A 67 -10.45 6.25 7.65
N GLY A 68 -11.68 5.83 7.40
CA GLY A 68 -12.87 6.42 8.01
C GLY A 68 -13.11 5.78 9.38
N ILE A 69 -13.11 6.59 10.43
CA ILE A 69 -13.27 6.17 11.83
C ILE A 69 -14.64 6.62 12.34
N ARG A 70 -15.41 5.70 12.92
CA ARG A 70 -16.66 5.99 13.64
C ARG A 70 -16.69 5.11 14.89
N ASP A 71 -17.11 5.68 16.02
CA ASP A 71 -17.17 4.98 17.32
C ASP A 71 -15.88 4.24 17.70
N GLY A 72 -14.72 4.79 17.32
CA GLY A 72 -13.40 4.20 17.57
C GLY A 72 -13.04 3.01 16.66
N LEU A 73 -13.86 2.68 15.67
CA LEU A 73 -13.67 1.58 14.72
C LEU A 73 -13.37 2.10 13.32
N ILE A 74 -12.62 1.32 12.55
CA ILE A 74 -12.42 1.57 11.11
C ILE A 74 -13.65 1.05 10.37
N HIS A 75 -14.37 1.94 9.68
CA HIS A 75 -15.55 1.61 8.87
C HIS A 75 -15.29 1.63 7.38
N GLU A 76 -14.28 2.39 6.95
CA GLU A 76 -13.96 2.57 5.54
C GLU A 76 -12.45 2.62 5.37
N VAL A 77 -11.98 1.99 4.29
CA VAL A 77 -10.57 1.97 3.90
C VAL A 77 -10.50 2.28 2.42
N GLU A 78 -9.81 3.37 2.09
CA GLU A 78 -9.48 3.71 0.71
C GLU A 78 -7.96 3.73 0.56
N VAL A 79 -7.46 3.14 -0.52
CA VAL A 79 -6.02 3.09 -0.79
C VAL A 79 -5.80 3.39 -2.26
N PHE A 80 -4.88 4.33 -2.54
CA PHE A 80 -4.49 4.61 -3.91
C PHE A 80 -2.97 4.83 -4.06
N PRO A 81 -2.41 4.51 -5.25
CA PRO A 81 -1.03 4.85 -5.59
C PRO A 81 -0.80 6.37 -5.49
N PHE A 82 0.13 6.81 -4.65
CA PHE A 82 0.44 8.23 -4.50
C PHE A 82 1.70 8.61 -5.29
N VAL A 83 2.83 7.97 -4.99
CA VAL A 83 4.11 8.22 -5.68
C VAL A 83 4.86 6.91 -5.89
N THR A 84 5.24 6.65 -7.13
CA THR A 84 6.14 5.56 -7.47
C THR A 84 7.58 5.98 -7.25
N VAL A 85 8.36 5.16 -6.53
CA VAL A 85 9.79 5.40 -6.29
C VAL A 85 10.64 4.22 -6.76
N PRO A 86 11.93 4.44 -7.12
CA PRO A 86 12.81 3.36 -7.52
C PRO A 86 12.87 2.24 -6.49
N TYR A 87 12.95 1.00 -6.97
CA TYR A 87 13.05 -0.16 -6.10
C TYR A 87 14.32 -0.13 -5.25
N GLY A 88 14.22 -0.62 -4.02
CA GLY A 88 15.33 -0.62 -3.06
C GLY A 88 15.48 0.69 -2.27
N TRP A 89 14.76 1.76 -2.62
CA TRP A 89 14.73 2.95 -1.78
C TRP A 89 14.11 2.67 -0.41
N GLY A 90 14.66 3.32 0.61
CA GLY A 90 14.14 3.24 1.97
C GLY A 90 12.80 3.96 2.13
N ASN A 91 12.20 3.83 3.31
CA ASN A 91 10.93 4.48 3.64
C ASN A 91 11.08 5.99 3.96
N GLY A 92 12.29 6.54 3.92
CA GLY A 92 12.59 7.94 4.25
C GLY A 92 12.56 8.28 5.76
N TRP A 93 12.10 7.36 6.61
CA TRP A 93 11.92 7.58 8.05
C TRP A 93 12.89 6.81 8.93
N THR A 94 13.38 5.69 8.44
CA THR A 94 14.25 4.78 9.16
C THR A 94 15.56 4.69 8.41
N MET A 95 16.66 5.07 9.08
CA MET A 95 18.00 4.93 8.54
C MET A 95 18.27 3.46 8.18
N GLY A 96 18.85 3.22 7.01
CA GLY A 96 19.12 1.86 6.54
C GLY A 96 17.89 1.03 6.15
N SER A 97 16.71 1.65 5.97
CA SER A 97 15.50 0.90 5.55
C SER A 97 15.47 0.51 4.07
N GLY A 98 16.35 1.11 3.27
CA GLY A 98 16.59 0.72 1.88
C GLY A 98 17.29 -0.64 1.77
N ARG A 99 17.40 -1.14 0.55
CA ARG A 99 18.28 -2.26 0.21
C ARG A 99 19.73 -1.81 0.09
#